data_AF-A0A3P3TXC1-F1
#
_entry.id   AF-A0A3P3TXC1-F1
#
_cell.length_a   1.000
_cell.length_b   1.000
_cell.length_c   1.000
_cell.angle_alpha   90.00
_cell.angle_beta   90.00
_cell.angle_gamma   90.00
#
_symmetry.space_group_name_H-M   'P 1'
#
loop_
_entity.id
_entity.type
_entity.pdbx_description
1 polymer ?
#
loop_
_entity_poly.entity_id
_entity_poly.type
_entity_poly.pdbx_seq_one_letter_code
_entity_poly.pdbx_strand_id
1 'polypeptide(L)'
;MIGIHPIHRKMALITWMSMNQDGKIKLDEVAIQMLKPLLKQNLMMIQRLDELKSLSYIAYMAKENEWHHDICARIEALEKDLFEV
;
A
#
# COMPACT_ATOMS: atom_id res chain seq x y z
N MET A 1 9.63 0.24 9.52
CA MET A 1 9.48 1.65 9.11
C MET A 1 8.12 1.77 8.44
N ILE A 2 7.29 2.78 8.76
CA ILE A 2 6.06 3.01 7.98
C ILE A 2 6.51 3.68 6.68
N GLY A 3 6.55 2.92 5.59
CA GLY A 3 6.83 3.47 4.28
C GLY A 3 5.63 4.29 3.79
N ILE A 4 5.86 5.53 3.38
CA ILE A 4 4.81 6.45 2.92
C ILE A 4 4.95 6.64 1.40
N HIS A 5 4.18 5.87 0.63
CA HIS A 5 4.15 5.92 -0.83
C HIS A 5 3.60 7.29 -1.30
N PRO A 6 4.03 7.82 -2.47
CA PRO A 6 3.41 8.99 -3.10
C PRO A 6 1.88 8.93 -3.24
N ILE A 7 1.32 7.73 -3.34
CA ILE A 7 -0.14 7.49 -3.39
C ILE A 7 -0.77 7.81 -2.05
N HIS A 8 -0.16 7.40 -0.94
CA HIS A 8 -0.62 7.73 0.42
C HIS A 8 -0.59 9.25 0.63
N ARG A 9 0.48 9.92 0.17
CA ARG A 9 0.59 11.39 0.23
C ARG A 9 -0.52 12.08 -0.57
N LYS A 10 -0.81 11.61 -1.78
CA LYS A 10 -1.88 12.15 -2.62
C LYS A 10 -3.27 11.90 -2.03
N MET A 11 -3.53 10.70 -1.51
CA MET A 11 -4.80 10.39 -0.83
C MET A 11 -5.00 11.27 0.41
N ALA A 12 -3.95 11.46 1.21
CA ALA A 12 -3.98 12.34 2.37
C ALA A 12 -4.26 13.80 1.98
N LEU A 13 -3.60 14.29 0.93
CA LEU A 13 -3.82 15.65 0.43
C LEU A 13 -5.28 15.87 -0.01
N ILE A 14 -5.83 14.97 -0.84
CA ILE A 14 -7.22 15.09 -1.29
C ILE A 14 -8.17 15.04 -0.09
N THR A 15 -7.92 14.13 0.84
CA THR A 15 -8.72 14.01 2.07
C THR A 15 -8.69 15.29 2.89
N TRP A 16 -7.53 15.92 3.03
CA TRP A 16 -7.35 17.19 3.73
C TRP A 16 -8.10 18.33 3.02
N MET A 17 -8.00 18.42 1.69
CA MET A 17 -8.73 19.43 0.90
C MET A 17 -10.26 19.26 0.98
N SER A 18 -10.73 18.03 1.22
CA SER A 18 -12.14 17.70 1.38
C SER A 18 -12.64 17.74 2.83
N MET A 19 -11.81 18.16 3.78
CA MET A 19 -12.16 18.20 5.21
C MET A 19 -12.66 19.59 5.62
N ASN A 20 -13.76 19.64 6.37
CA ASN A 20 -14.25 20.89 6.95
C ASN A 20 -13.55 21.20 8.30
N GLN A 21 -13.86 22.37 8.88
CA GLN A 21 -13.29 22.81 10.16
C GLN A 21 -13.63 21.89 11.34
N ASP A 22 -14.71 21.10 11.23
CA ASP A 22 -15.12 20.12 12.24
C ASP A 22 -14.44 18.74 12.06
N GLY A 23 -13.53 18.61 11.09
CA GLY A 23 -12.87 17.34 10.76
C GLY A 23 -13.75 16.37 9.95
N LYS A 24 -14.92 16.79 9.47
CA LYS A 24 -15.78 15.97 8.62
C LYS A 24 -15.28 16.02 7.19
N ILE A 25 -15.08 14.86 6.60
CA ILE A 25 -14.73 14.71 5.19
C ILE A 25 -16.00 14.78 4.36
N LYS A 26 -16.05 15.72 3.40
CA LYS A 26 -17.10 15.83 2.40
C LYS A 26 -16.46 15.77 1.02
N LEU A 27 -16.54 14.60 0.39
CA LEU A 27 -16.03 14.38 -0.97
C LEU A 27 -17.08 14.86 -1.98
N ASP A 28 -16.67 15.72 -2.91
CA ASP A 28 -17.44 16.01 -4.11
C ASP A 28 -17.09 15.01 -5.24
N GLU A 29 -17.81 15.10 -6.36
CA GLU A 29 -17.59 14.19 -7.50
C GLU A 29 -16.14 14.26 -8.00
N VAL A 30 -15.53 15.46 -8.01
CA VAL A 30 -14.15 15.65 -8.46
C VAL A 30 -13.17 14.93 -7.54
N ALA A 31 -13.30 15.09 -6.22
CA ALA A 31 -12.49 14.41 -5.23
C ALA A 31 -12.65 12.88 -5.31
N ILE A 32 -13.87 12.38 -5.55
CA ILE A 32 -14.12 10.96 -5.76
C ILE A 32 -13.38 10.45 -7.01
N GLN A 33 -13.47 11.16 -8.14
CA GLN A 33 -12.77 10.77 -9.37
C GLN A 33 -11.25 10.78 -9.20
N MET A 34 -10.70 11.71 -8.41
CA MET A 34 -9.28 11.76 -8.09
C MET A 34 -8.85 10.63 -7.13
N LEU A 35 -9.67 10.29 -6.13
CA LEU A 35 -9.36 9.24 -5.15
C LEU A 35 -9.49 7.84 -5.75
N LYS A 36 -10.44 7.59 -6.64
CA LYS A 36 -10.73 6.27 -7.21
C LYS A 36 -9.48 5.54 -7.78
N PRO A 37 -8.66 6.15 -8.65
CA PRO A 37 -7.45 5.48 -9.13
C PRO A 37 -6.40 5.27 -8.03
N LEU A 38 -6.30 6.18 -7.06
CA LEU A 38 -5.35 6.08 -5.95
C LEU A 38 -5.71 4.93 -5.00
N LEU A 39 -7.00 4.81 -4.66
CA LEU A 39 -7.54 3.72 -3.85
C LEU A 39 -7.34 2.36 -4.54
N LYS A 40 -7.58 2.30 -5.86
CA LYS A 40 -7.34 1.08 -6.64
C LYS A 40 -5.87 0.67 -6.60
N GLN A 41 -4.94 1.60 -6.81
CA GLN A 41 -3.51 1.29 -6.75
C GLN A 41 -3.10 0.85 -5.34
N ASN A 42 -3.57 1.56 -4.30
CA ASN A 42 -3.31 1.17 -2.92
C ASN A 42 -3.84 -0.24 -2.61
N LEU A 43 -5.05 -0.57 -3.07
CA LEU A 43 -5.62 -1.91 -2.91
C LEU A 43 -4.73 -2.98 -3.53
N MET A 44 -4.32 -2.80 -4.79
CA MET A 44 -3.48 -3.76 -5.50
C MET A 44 -2.12 -3.96 -4.80
N MET A 45 -1.51 -2.86 -4.33
CA MET A 45 -0.24 -2.91 -3.61
C MET A 45 -0.36 -3.69 -2.30
N ILE A 46 -1.38 -3.38 -1.49
CA ILE A 46 -1.59 -4.04 -0.20
C ILE A 46 -1.91 -5.52 -0.38
N GLN A 47 -2.78 -5.86 -1.34
CA GLN A 47 -3.09 -7.25 -1.65
C GLN A 47 -1.82 -8.03 -2.01
N ARG A 48 -0.99 -7.48 -2.89
CA ARG A 48 0.22 -8.17 -3.33
C ARG A 48 1.23 -8.37 -2.18
N LEU A 49 1.39 -7.35 -1.34
CA LEU A 49 2.30 -7.44 -0.19
C LEU A 49 1.80 -8.45 0.85
N ASP A 50 0.49 -8.48 1.11
CA ASP A 50 -0.14 -9.42 2.03
C ASP A 50 -0.02 -10.87 1.56
N GLU A 51 -0.24 -11.12 0.26
CA GLU A 51 -0.01 -12.43 -0.36
C GLU A 51 1.43 -12.91 -0.16
N LEU A 52 2.41 -12.05 -0.44
CA LEU A 52 3.82 -12.41 -0.30
C LEU A 52 4.20 -12.65 1.16
N LYS A 53 3.73 -11.82 2.10
CA LYS A 53 3.97 -12.02 3.54
C LYS A 53 3.36 -13.33 4.04
N SER A 54 2.15 -13.64 3.59
CA SER A 54 1.49 -14.92 3.89
C SER A 54 2.27 -16.12 3.34
N LEU A 55 2.72 -16.04 2.09
CA LEU A 55 3.55 -17.08 1.46
C LEU A 55 4.90 -17.24 2.17
N SER A 56 5.54 -16.13 2.57
CA SER A 56 6.80 -16.14 3.31
C SER A 56 6.64 -16.89 4.62
N TYR A 57 5.55 -16.63 5.34
CA TYR A 57 5.24 -17.33 6.58
C TYR A 57 5.03 -18.83 6.35
N ILE A 58 4.30 -19.22 5.31
CA ILE A 58 4.11 -20.64 4.96
C ILE A 58 5.45 -21.32 4.65
N ALA A 59 6.29 -20.70 3.81
CA ALA A 59 7.60 -21.26 3.45
C ALA A 59 8.51 -21.43 4.68
N TYR A 60 8.53 -20.43 5.57
CA TYR A 60 9.26 -20.51 6.84
C TYR A 60 8.77 -21.68 7.71
N MET A 61 7.45 -21.82 7.87
CA MET A 61 6.86 -22.89 8.68
C MET A 61 7.13 -24.28 8.08
N ALA A 62 7.23 -24.38 6.75
CA ALA A 62 7.59 -25.61 6.03
C ALA A 62 9.10 -25.91 6.04
N LYS A 63 9.94 -25.03 6.61
CA LYS A 63 11.41 -25.10 6.56
C LYS A 63 12.00 -25.07 5.14
N GLU A 64 11.26 -24.52 4.18
CA GLU A 64 11.66 -24.32 2.79
C GLU A 64 12.53 -23.05 2.68
N ASN A 65 13.79 -23.15 3.13
CA ASN A 65 14.66 -21.99 3.32
C ASN A 65 15.00 -21.23 2.04
N GLU A 66 15.20 -21.92 0.91
CA GLU A 66 15.48 -21.26 -0.38
C GLU A 66 14.27 -20.47 -0.86
N TRP A 67 13.10 -21.10 -0.83
CA TRP A 67 11.85 -20.44 -1.23
C TRP A 67 11.49 -19.28 -0.31
N HIS A 68 11.73 -19.41 1.00
CA HIS A 68 11.55 -18.33 1.97
C HIS A 68 12.43 -17.12 1.63
N HIS A 69 13.71 -17.31 1.34
CA HIS A 69 14.60 -16.21 0.95
C HIS A 69 14.16 -15.55 -0.36
N ASP A 70 13.74 -16.34 -1.36
CA ASP A 70 13.22 -15.81 -2.63
C ASP A 70 11.98 -14.93 -2.42
N ILE A 71 11.07 -15.33 -1.53
CA ILE A 71 9.88 -14.54 -1.22
C ILE A 71 10.27 -13.26 -0.47
N CYS A 72 11.18 -13.33 0.50
CA CYS A 72 11.70 -12.15 1.20
C CYS A 72 12.32 -11.14 0.24
N ALA A 73 13.13 -11.58 -0.72
CA ALA A 73 13.72 -10.71 -1.73
C ALA A 73 12.65 -10.02 -2.60
N ARG A 74 11.56 -10.71 -2.93
CA ARG A 74 10.41 -10.11 -3.65
C ARG A 74 9.65 -9.10 -2.82
N ILE A 75 9.52 -9.35 -1.51
CA ILE A 75 8.92 -8.39 -0.56
C ILE A 75 9.80 -7.14 -0.51
N GLU A 76 11.11 -7.28 -0.33
CA GLU A 76 12.04 -6.16 -0.28
C GLU A 76 12.04 -5.33 -1.57
N ALA A 77 12.06 -5.99 -2.73
CA ALA A 77 11.98 -5.30 -4.02
C ALA A 77 10.66 -4.52 -4.17
N LEU A 78 9.53 -5.14 -3.79
CA LEU A 78 8.24 -4.47 -3.80
C LEU A 78 8.23 -3.29 -2.82
N GLU A 79 8.67 -3.48 -1.57
CA GLU A 79 8.73 -2.41 -0.58
C GLU A 79 9.66 -1.27 -1.03
N LYS A 80 10.76 -1.56 -1.74
CA LYS A 80 11.64 -0.56 -2.33
C LYS A 80 10.93 0.26 -3.41
N ASP A 81 10.31 -0.40 -4.39
CA ASP A 81 9.53 0.26 -5.44
C ASP A 81 8.40 1.11 -4.85
N LEU A 82 7.87 0.72 -3.69
CA LEU A 82 6.77 1.42 -3.04
C LEU A 82 7.21 2.56 -2.10
N PHE A 83 8.40 2.51 -1.52
CA PHE A 83 8.78 3.43 -0.44
C PHE A 83 10.01 4.30 -0.74
N GLU A 84 10.76 4.00 -1.79
CA GLU A 84 11.83 4.87 -2.29
C GLU A 84 11.33 5.73 -3.46
N VAL A 85 10.75 6.89 -3.14
CA VAL A 85 10.59 8.03 -4.06
C VAL A 85 11.02 9.31 -3.36
#